data_AF-A0A2N1NZ20-F1
#
_entry.id   AF-A0A2N1NZ20-F1
#
_cell.length_a   1.000
_cell.length_b   1.000
_cell.length_c   1.000
_cell.angle_alpha   90.00
_cell.angle_beta   90.00
_cell.angle_gamma   90.00
#
_symmetry.space_group_name_H-M   'P 1'
#
loop_
_entity.id
_entity.type
_entity.pdbx_description
1 polymer ?
#
loop_
_entity_poly.entity_id
_entity_poly.type
_entity_poly.pdbx_seq_one_letter_code
_entity_poly.pdbx_strand_id
1 'polypeptide(L)'
;ACILVIKIKENGTLIGGYNPLGWNYRSYHVGGIYNSYDMYGGLYGYGGIYGSGGLYGGYYGGYGGLYGNSLNCWANTTESFIFSLDDGKDLKKFKISRVINNNCAIYESNNTLNFGNSDLIINGNSGTCNRCHYESSILDTNNFSIEDMEIFKYNKS
;
A
#
# COMPACT_ATOMS: atom_id res chain seq x y z
N ALA A 1 4.68 10.58 8.39
CA ALA A 1 3.49 10.26 7.57
C ALA A 1 3.82 10.41 6.09
N CYS A 2 3.07 9.75 5.21
CA CYS A 2 3.15 10.00 3.77
C CYS A 2 1.77 10.01 3.11
N ILE A 3 1.68 10.67 1.97
CA ILE A 3 0.53 10.62 1.08
C ILE A 3 1.00 10.14 -0.30
N LEU A 4 0.31 9.13 -0.81
CA LEU A 4 0.47 8.57 -2.15
C LEU A 4 -0.52 9.27 -3.07
N VAL A 5 -0.06 9.67 -4.25
CA VAL A 5 -0.89 10.23 -5.32
C VAL A 5 -0.57 9.48 -6.61
N ILE A 6 -1.60 9.06 -7.34
CA ILE A 6 -1.50 8.27 -8.56
C ILE A 6 -2.39 8.88 -9.62
N LYS A 7 -1.86 8.97 -10.84
CA LYS A 7 -2.64 9.25 -12.03
C LYS A 7 -2.95 7.96 -12.78
N ILE A 8 -4.23 7.67 -12.98
CA ILE A 8 -4.71 6.51 -13.72
C ILE A 8 -4.55 6.74 -15.23
N LYS A 9 -3.97 5.80 -15.94
CA LYS A 9 -3.67 5.91 -17.38
C LYS A 9 -4.91 5.93 -18.26
N GLU A 10 -5.94 5.20 -17.88
CA GLU A 10 -7.14 5.00 -18.69
C GLU A 10 -7.99 6.26 -18.82
N ASN A 11 -8.02 7.11 -17.79
CA ASN A 11 -8.94 8.24 -17.72
C ASN A 11 -8.35 9.50 -17.07
N GLY A 12 -7.09 9.48 -16.63
CA GLY A 12 -6.45 10.61 -15.96
C GLY A 12 -6.93 10.87 -14.54
N THR A 13 -7.77 9.99 -13.96
CA THR A 13 -8.26 10.14 -12.59
C THR A 13 -7.11 10.14 -11.60
N LEU A 14 -7.13 11.08 -10.67
CA LEU A 14 -6.21 11.15 -9.55
C LEU A 14 -6.78 10.36 -8.37
N ILE A 15 -6.03 9.37 -7.89
CA ILE A 15 -6.36 8.60 -6.68
C ILE A 15 -5.19 8.62 -5.71
N GLY A 16 -5.41 8.14 -4.50
CA GLY A 16 -4.32 7.99 -3.56
C GLY A 16 -4.74 7.50 -2.18
N GLY A 17 -3.78 7.55 -1.27
CA GLY A 17 -3.97 7.14 0.11
C GLY A 17 -2.99 7.82 1.05
N TYR A 18 -3.47 8.14 2.25
CA TYR A 18 -2.67 8.70 3.32
C TYR A 18 -2.29 7.61 4.31
N ASN A 19 -0.99 7.38 4.48
CA ASN A 19 -0.46 6.49 5.51
C ASN A 19 0.19 7.34 6.62
N PRO A 20 -0.43 7.46 7.81
CA PRO A 20 0.11 8.24 8.92
C PRO A 20 1.43 7.68 9.46
N LEU A 21 1.64 6.38 9.33
CA LEU A 21 2.84 5.67 9.79
C LEU A 21 4.03 5.89 8.82
N GLY A 22 3.72 6.27 7.58
CA GLY A 22 4.68 6.29 6.49
C GLY A 22 4.99 4.88 5.98
N TRP A 23 5.65 4.80 4.83
CA TRP A 23 6.24 3.56 4.33
C TRP A 23 7.73 3.58 4.65
N ASN A 24 8.15 2.76 5.61
CA ASN A 24 9.56 2.55 5.92
C ASN A 24 9.99 1.24 5.26
N TYR A 25 10.51 1.34 4.04
CA TYR A 25 11.17 0.20 3.40
C TYR A 25 12.41 -0.16 4.22
N ARG A 26 12.29 -1.15 5.09
CA ARG A 26 13.44 -1.71 5.78
C ARG A 26 14.29 -2.42 4.73
N SER A 27 15.50 -1.93 4.48
CA SER A 27 16.51 -2.69 3.76
C SER A 27 16.74 -4.00 4.50
N TYR A 28 16.44 -5.13 3.86
CA TYR A 28 16.77 -6.42 4.44
C TYR A 28 18.26 -6.71 4.22
N HIS A 29 18.96 -6.96 5.31
CA HIS A 29 20.31 -7.50 5.28
C HIS A 29 20.25 -8.99 4.95
N VAL A 30 20.67 -9.37 3.76
CA VAL A 30 21.24 -10.69 3.49
C VAL A 30 22.74 -10.48 3.36
N GLY A 31 23.51 -11.06 4.28
CA GLY A 31 24.99 -11.11 4.31
C GLY A 31 25.74 -10.16 3.38
N GLY A 32 26.06 -8.96 3.87
CA GLY A 32 27.25 -8.22 3.44
C GLY A 32 27.31 -7.64 2.02
N ILE A 33 26.20 -7.48 1.29
CA ILE A 33 26.21 -6.75 0.00
C ILE A 33 25.06 -5.75 -0.04
N TYR A 34 25.38 -4.46 -0.18
CA TYR A 34 24.42 -3.39 -0.34
C TYR A 34 23.70 -3.56 -1.68
N ASN A 35 22.38 -3.75 -1.64
CA ASN A 35 21.52 -3.49 -2.78
C ASN A 35 20.46 -2.47 -2.35
N SER A 36 20.79 -1.19 -2.50
CA SER A 36 19.79 -0.14 -2.64
C SER A 36 19.19 -0.25 -4.03
N TYR A 37 18.21 -1.13 -4.22
CA TYR A 37 17.35 -1.00 -5.40
C TYR A 37 16.25 -0.01 -5.07
N ASP A 38 16.50 1.23 -5.44
CA ASP A 38 15.47 2.21 -5.76
C ASP A 38 14.52 1.57 -6.78
N MET A 39 13.34 1.13 -6.33
CA MET A 39 12.35 0.54 -7.22
C MET A 39 11.51 1.62 -7.94
N TYR A 40 12.21 2.50 -8.65
CA TYR A 40 11.71 3.10 -9.90
C TYR A 40 12.42 2.50 -11.14
N GLY A 41 13.38 1.57 -10.95
CA GLY A 41 14.03 0.81 -12.03
C GLY A 41 13.65 -0.68 -11.96
N GLY A 42 13.00 -1.19 -13.01
CA GLY A 42 12.57 -2.58 -13.07
C GLY A 42 13.71 -3.59 -13.25
N LEU A 43 13.50 -4.83 -12.80
CA LEU A 43 13.90 -6.05 -13.52
C LEU A 43 13.17 -7.29 -12.97
N TYR A 44 12.74 -8.13 -13.91
CA TYR A 44 12.04 -9.39 -13.75
C TYR A 44 12.82 -10.42 -12.92
N GLY A 45 12.10 -11.13 -12.03
CA GLY A 45 12.60 -12.30 -11.32
C GLY A 45 11.45 -13.25 -11.01
N TYR A 46 11.10 -14.10 -11.98
CA TYR A 46 10.22 -15.25 -11.78
C TYR A 46 10.91 -16.26 -10.84
N GLY A 47 10.25 -16.67 -9.77
CA GLY A 47 10.62 -17.86 -9.01
C GLY A 47 10.21 -17.85 -7.53
N GLY A 48 9.21 -18.66 -7.16
CA GLY A 48 9.04 -19.06 -5.76
C GLY A 48 7.63 -19.38 -5.26
N ILE A 49 7.14 -20.58 -5.62
CA ILE A 49 6.29 -21.49 -4.82
C ILE A 49 4.91 -20.99 -4.36
N TYR A 50 3.88 -21.55 -5.00
CA TYR A 50 2.53 -21.66 -4.46
C TYR A 50 2.54 -22.36 -3.10
N GLY A 51 2.20 -21.64 -2.04
CA GLY A 51 1.99 -22.18 -0.71
C GLY A 51 0.64 -21.72 -0.18
N SER A 52 -0.42 -22.44 -0.55
CA SER A 52 -1.70 -22.38 0.14
C SER A 52 -1.51 -22.75 1.61
N GLY A 53 -1.82 -21.81 2.51
CA GLY A 53 -1.76 -22.02 3.95
C GLY A 53 -2.31 -20.82 4.68
N GLY A 54 -3.63 -20.77 4.84
CA GLY A 54 -4.25 -19.85 5.78
C GLY A 54 -3.80 -20.18 7.20
N LEU A 55 -3.31 -19.18 7.93
CA LEU A 55 -3.26 -19.20 9.38
C LEU A 55 -3.82 -17.87 9.89
N TYR A 56 -5.04 -17.97 10.38
CA TYR A 56 -5.68 -16.98 11.22
C TYR A 56 -4.86 -16.79 12.51
N GLY A 57 -4.75 -15.54 12.97
CA GLY A 57 -4.53 -15.22 14.38
C GLY A 57 -3.09 -14.87 14.77
N GLY A 58 -2.94 -13.68 15.35
CA GLY A 58 -1.71 -13.24 16.02
C GLY A 58 -1.97 -12.01 16.87
N TYR A 59 -2.59 -12.21 18.03
CA TYR A 59 -2.73 -11.25 19.12
C TYR A 59 -1.35 -10.90 19.73
N TYR A 60 -1.24 -9.69 20.29
CA TYR A 60 -0.11 -9.02 20.95
C TYR A 60 1.03 -9.86 21.60
N GLY A 61 2.27 -9.40 21.39
CA GLY A 61 3.35 -9.37 22.38
C GLY A 61 4.31 -10.56 22.44
N GLY A 62 5.62 -10.32 22.28
CA GLY A 62 6.66 -11.29 22.64
C GLY A 62 8.02 -11.01 22.02
N TYR A 63 9.04 -10.87 22.86
CA TYR A 63 10.44 -10.57 22.53
C TYR A 63 11.14 -11.67 21.69
N GLY A 64 11.98 -11.23 20.74
CA GLY A 64 13.30 -11.79 20.42
C GLY A 64 13.39 -13.18 19.78
N GLY A 65 13.79 -13.25 18.51
CA GLY A 65 14.25 -14.49 17.88
C GLY A 65 14.59 -14.31 16.40
N LEU A 66 15.88 -14.39 16.09
CA LEU A 66 16.52 -14.28 14.78
C LEU A 66 15.89 -15.19 13.72
N TYR A 67 15.67 -14.65 12.51
CA TYR A 67 15.84 -15.22 11.16
C TYR A 67 14.95 -14.41 10.21
N GLY A 68 15.56 -13.79 9.20
CA GLY A 68 14.98 -12.78 8.32
C GLY A 68 13.84 -13.27 7.44
N ASN A 69 12.65 -13.40 8.03
CA ASN A 69 11.41 -13.52 7.29
C ASN A 69 10.70 -12.18 7.34
N SER A 70 10.49 -11.58 6.17
CA SER A 70 9.63 -10.43 5.99
C SER A 70 8.22 -10.80 6.45
N LEU A 71 7.90 -10.46 7.70
CA LEU A 71 6.57 -10.70 8.24
C LEU A 71 5.66 -9.67 7.58
N ASN A 72 4.91 -10.13 6.57
CA ASN A 72 3.72 -9.42 6.15
C ASN A 72 2.90 -9.13 7.40
N CYS A 73 2.72 -7.87 7.76
CA CYS A 73 2.08 -7.51 9.01
C CYS A 73 1.09 -6.39 8.83
N TRP A 74 0.09 -6.40 9.71
CA TRP A 74 -0.90 -5.35 9.78
C TRP A 74 -0.39 -4.24 10.67
N ALA A 75 -0.37 -3.02 10.13
CA ALA A 75 -0.11 -1.82 10.88
C ALA A 75 -1.43 -1.09 11.12
N ASN A 76 -1.73 -0.87 12.40
CA ASN A 76 -3.03 -0.35 12.83
C ASN A 76 -3.07 1.18 12.80
N THR A 77 -4.18 1.74 12.33
CA THR A 77 -4.42 3.19 12.41
C THR A 77 -5.88 3.53 12.12
N THR A 78 -6.39 4.57 12.78
CA THR A 78 -7.69 5.20 12.49
C THR A 78 -7.56 6.38 11.52
N GLU A 79 -6.33 6.89 11.34
CA GLU A 79 -6.08 8.15 10.62
C GLU A 79 -5.83 7.93 9.12
N SER A 80 -5.69 6.68 8.67
CA SER A 80 -5.56 6.37 7.25
C SER A 80 -6.85 6.63 6.49
N PHE A 81 -6.73 7.08 5.26
CA PHE A 81 -7.83 7.23 4.31
C PHE A 81 -7.32 7.06 2.89
N ILE A 82 -8.20 6.61 2.01
CA ILE A 82 -7.98 6.58 0.55
C ILE A 82 -8.92 7.57 -0.12
N PHE A 83 -8.56 8.05 -1.31
CA PHE A 83 -9.32 9.07 -2.01
C PHE A 83 -9.28 8.92 -3.53
N SER A 84 -10.26 9.54 -4.18
CA SER A 84 -10.31 9.77 -5.63
C SER A 84 -10.77 11.21 -5.88
N LEU A 85 -10.11 11.92 -6.80
CA LEU A 85 -10.36 13.34 -7.10
C LEU A 85 -10.87 13.57 -8.53
N ASP A 86 -11.19 12.51 -9.30
CA ASP A 86 -11.43 12.62 -10.75
C ASP A 86 -10.25 13.35 -11.43
N ASP A 87 -10.51 14.37 -12.25
CA ASP A 87 -9.47 15.20 -12.88
C ASP A 87 -8.87 16.30 -11.97
N GLY A 88 -9.27 16.33 -10.69
CA GLY A 88 -8.81 17.30 -9.70
C GLY A 88 -9.40 18.70 -9.85
N LYS A 89 -10.32 18.94 -10.81
CA LYS A 89 -10.89 20.27 -11.07
C LYS A 89 -12.25 20.48 -10.43
N ASP A 90 -13.04 19.42 -10.28
CA ASP A 90 -14.38 19.47 -9.68
C ASP A 90 -14.41 18.88 -8.26
N LEU A 91 -14.37 19.76 -7.26
CA LEU A 91 -14.46 19.40 -5.84
C LEU A 91 -15.81 18.83 -5.41
N LYS A 92 -16.78 18.61 -6.31
CA LYS A 92 -18.01 17.86 -6.00
C LYS A 92 -17.89 16.37 -6.27
N LYS A 93 -16.89 15.95 -7.04
CA LYS A 93 -16.69 14.56 -7.45
C LYS A 93 -15.70 13.80 -6.58
N PHE A 94 -15.05 14.47 -5.63
CA PHE A 94 -14.09 13.81 -4.77
C PHE A 94 -14.79 12.74 -3.90
N LYS A 95 -14.12 11.59 -3.78
CA LYS A 95 -14.49 10.52 -2.85
C LYS A 95 -13.37 10.42 -1.81
N ILE A 96 -13.75 10.29 -0.54
CA ILE A 96 -12.84 9.91 0.55
C ILE A 96 -13.44 8.67 1.20
N SER A 97 -12.59 7.69 1.48
CA SER A 97 -12.95 6.51 2.23
C SER A 97 -12.01 6.35 3.41
N ARG A 98 -12.56 6.24 4.62
CA ARG A 98 -11.79 6.06 5.86
C ARG A 98 -11.80 4.60 6.30
N VAL A 99 -10.89 4.28 7.22
CA VAL A 99 -10.78 2.95 7.79
C VAL A 99 -12.01 2.60 8.64
N ILE A 100 -12.60 1.42 8.41
CA ILE A 100 -13.60 0.80 9.30
C ILE A 100 -12.90 -0.11 10.31
N ASN A 101 -12.01 -0.99 9.83
CA ASN A 101 -11.27 -1.90 10.70
C ASN A 101 -9.82 -1.41 10.86
N ASN A 102 -9.56 -0.70 11.96
CA ASN A 102 -8.26 -0.11 12.25
C ASN A 102 -7.12 -1.13 12.32
N ASN A 103 -7.37 -2.38 12.73
CA ASN A 103 -6.38 -3.44 12.76
C ASN A 103 -5.99 -3.93 11.36
N CYS A 104 -6.72 -3.51 10.33
CA CYS A 104 -6.48 -3.88 8.94
C CYS A 104 -6.32 -2.64 8.04
N ALA A 105 -5.78 -1.54 8.58
CA ALA A 105 -5.67 -0.28 7.85
C ALA A 105 -4.57 -0.30 6.78
N ILE A 106 -3.36 -0.72 7.17
CA ILE A 106 -2.16 -0.74 6.32
C ILE A 106 -1.57 -2.14 6.38
N TYR A 107 -1.35 -2.74 5.21
CA TYR A 107 -0.68 -4.03 5.11
C TYR A 107 0.76 -3.80 4.64
N GLU A 108 1.72 -4.04 5.53
CA GLU A 108 3.13 -3.95 5.19
C GLU A 108 3.55 -5.20 4.42
N SER A 109 3.93 -5.02 3.16
CA SER A 109 4.46 -6.06 2.29
C SER A 109 5.72 -5.55 1.59
N ASN A 110 6.59 -6.46 1.19
CA ASN A 110 7.84 -6.07 0.52
C ASN A 110 7.63 -5.47 -0.88
N ASN A 111 6.55 -5.84 -1.56
CA ASN A 111 6.40 -5.64 -3.00
C ASN A 111 5.23 -4.73 -3.37
N THR A 112 4.39 -4.33 -2.41
CA THR A 112 3.18 -3.54 -2.69
C THR A 112 2.94 -2.46 -1.66
N LEU A 113 2.40 -1.32 -2.10
CA LEU A 113 1.74 -0.37 -1.23
C LEU A 113 0.30 -0.86 -1.05
N ASN A 114 -0.13 -1.10 0.18
CA ASN A 114 -1.39 -1.78 0.42
C ASN A 114 -2.17 -1.14 1.56
N PHE A 115 -3.30 -0.55 1.19
CA PHE A 115 -4.33 -0.05 2.08
C PHE A 115 -5.44 -1.10 2.15
N GLY A 116 -5.75 -1.58 3.35
CA GLY A 116 -6.96 -2.38 3.58
C GLY A 116 -6.97 -3.81 3.01
N ASN A 117 -5.82 -4.36 2.56
CA ASN A 117 -5.73 -5.68 1.92
C ASN A 117 -6.73 -5.86 0.77
N SER A 118 -6.92 -4.80 -0.01
CA SER A 118 -7.52 -4.76 -1.35
C SER A 118 -8.16 -3.40 -1.64
N ASP A 119 -8.46 -2.59 -0.62
CA ASP A 119 -9.11 -1.28 -0.80
C ASP A 119 -8.30 -0.36 -1.73
N LEU A 120 -6.97 -0.38 -1.63
CA LEU A 120 -6.07 0.16 -2.65
C LEU A 120 -4.72 -0.58 -2.58
N ILE A 121 -4.40 -1.34 -3.63
CA ILE A 121 -3.12 -2.04 -3.76
C ILE A 121 -2.38 -1.54 -4.99
N ILE A 122 -1.11 -1.23 -4.82
CA ILE A 122 -0.19 -0.84 -5.89
C ILE A 122 0.87 -1.93 -6.04
N ASN A 123 1.02 -2.46 -7.26
CA ASN A 123 2.00 -3.47 -7.60
C ASN A 123 2.64 -3.17 -8.96
N GLY A 124 3.85 -2.61 -8.94
CA GLY A 124 4.54 -2.17 -10.15
C GLY A 124 3.75 -1.09 -10.89
N ASN A 125 3.45 -1.32 -12.17
CA ASN A 125 2.77 -0.37 -13.06
C ASN A 125 1.25 -0.48 -13.07
N SER A 126 0.67 -1.24 -12.13
CA SER A 126 -0.78 -1.40 -12.00
C SER A 126 -1.22 -1.39 -10.54
N GLY A 127 -2.53 -1.29 -10.34
CA GLY A 127 -3.12 -1.43 -9.03
C GLY A 127 -4.53 -2.00 -9.06
N THR A 128 -5.02 -2.34 -7.87
CA THR A 128 -6.36 -2.82 -7.65
C THR A 128 -7.07 -2.02 -6.56
N CYS A 129 -8.41 -1.97 -6.65
CA CYS A 129 -9.28 -1.27 -5.71
C CYS A 129 -10.54 -2.10 -5.50
N ASN A 130 -10.60 -2.85 -4.41
CA ASN A 130 -11.76 -3.64 -4.01
C ASN A 130 -12.03 -3.36 -2.53
N ARG A 131 -13.22 -2.84 -2.23
CA ARG A 131 -13.56 -2.43 -0.87
C ARG A 131 -13.59 -3.62 0.11
N CYS A 132 -12.85 -3.52 1.22
CA CYS A 132 -12.74 -4.54 2.26
C CYS A 132 -12.78 -3.95 3.67
N HIS A 133 -11.79 -3.12 4.02
CA HIS A 133 -11.60 -2.55 5.37
C HIS A 133 -11.78 -1.03 5.44
N TYR A 134 -12.09 -0.38 4.31
CA TYR A 134 -12.45 1.02 4.23
C TYR A 134 -13.96 1.20 3.93
N GLU A 135 -14.46 2.42 4.15
CA GLU A 135 -15.88 2.78 4.07
C GLU A 135 -16.55 2.50 2.72
N SER A 136 -15.81 2.58 1.62
CA SER A 136 -16.33 2.60 0.26
C SER A 136 -15.22 2.36 -0.77
N SER A 137 -15.59 1.83 -1.94
CA SER A 137 -14.68 1.87 -3.08
C SER A 137 -14.46 3.31 -3.54
N ILE A 138 -13.26 3.63 -3.99
CA ILE A 138 -12.92 4.94 -4.58
C ILE A 138 -12.97 4.91 -6.12
N LEU A 139 -13.06 3.72 -6.71
CA LEU A 139 -13.15 3.49 -8.15
C LEU A 139 -14.35 2.61 -8.49
N ASP A 140 -14.88 2.79 -9.71
CA ASP A 140 -15.97 1.96 -10.24
C ASP A 140 -15.43 0.68 -10.91
N THR A 141 -14.12 0.64 -11.19
CA THR A 141 -13.40 -0.52 -11.72
C THR A 141 -12.36 -1.00 -10.72
N ASN A 142 -12.19 -2.33 -10.64
CA ASN A 142 -11.33 -2.93 -9.62
C ASN A 142 -9.84 -3.01 -9.99
N ASN A 143 -9.49 -2.74 -11.26
CA ASN A 143 -8.12 -2.78 -11.77
C ASN A 143 -7.85 -1.51 -12.56
N PHE A 144 -6.62 -1.02 -12.52
CA PHE A 144 -6.18 0.16 -13.27
C PHE A 144 -4.68 0.10 -13.58
N SER A 145 -4.27 0.82 -14.64
CA SER A 145 -2.87 1.03 -14.98
C SER A 145 -2.40 2.39 -14.48
N ILE A 146 -1.14 2.47 -14.07
CA ILE A 146 -0.56 3.69 -13.53
C ILE A 146 0.13 4.46 -14.67
N GLU A 147 -0.27 5.72 -14.87
CA GLU A 147 0.44 6.66 -15.74
C GLU A 147 1.60 7.31 -14.99
N ASP A 148 1.33 7.77 -13.78
CA ASP A 148 2.30 8.45 -12.92
C ASP A 148 1.98 8.23 -11.44
N MET A 149 3.00 8.32 -10.59
CA MET A 149 2.89 8.13 -9.16
C MET A 149 3.94 8.92 -8.39
N GLU A 150 3.47 9.67 -7.39
CA GLU A 150 4.30 10.43 -6.47
C GLU A 150 3.94 10.09 -5.01
N ILE A 151 4.97 10.01 -4.16
CA ILE A 151 4.81 9.81 -2.71
C ILE A 151 5.43 11.01 -2.00
N PHE A 152 4.60 11.73 -1.25
CA PHE A 152 5.04 12.87 -0.46
C PHE A 152 5.20 12.46 1.00
N LYS A 153 6.40 12.62 1.55
CA LYS A 153 6.68 12.32 2.96
C LYS A 153 6.67 13.61 3.78
N TYR A 154 5.93 13.60 4.88
CA TYR A 154 5.95 14.65 5.89
C TYR A 154 6.69 14.16 7.13
N ASN A 155 7.77 14.87 7.47
CA ASN A 155 8.51 14.71 8.72
C ASN A 155 8.11 15.86 9.65
N LYS A 156 7.59 15.51 10.83
CA LYS A 156 7.31 16.52 11.85
C LYS A 156 8.65 16.97 12.43
N SER A 157 8.98 18.25 12.27
CA SER A 157 10.11 18.92 12.91
C SER A 157 9.97 18.97 14.42
#